data_AF-A0AAD8GYA8-F1
#
_entry.id   AF-A0AAD8GYA8-F1
#
_cell.length_a   1.000
_cell.length_b   1.000
_cell.length_c   1.000
_cell.angle_alpha   90.00
_cell.angle_beta   90.00
_cell.angle_gamma   90.00
#
_symmetry.space_group_name_H-M   'P 1'
#
loop_
_entity.id
_entity.type
_entity.pdbx_description
1 polymer ?
#
loop_
_entity_poly.entity_id
_entity_poly.type
_entity_poly.pdbx_seq_one_letter_code
_entity_poly.pdbx_strand_id
1 'polypeptide(L)'
;MMKRSLGKLFERGGSVCKILKPHVNTYTYNTCIHSRLLYVSSTTPNGFATHLSSSKSLQQSPWTRFGGQRRNMFIQTQSTPNPLSLMFYPGKPVMEVGSSDFLNARSAMNAPLAKALYGIDGVTRVFFGSDFVTVTKSDDASWDFLKPEIFAAIMDFYSSGQPLFLDSAAAAAKDTAIHEDDTETVAMIKELLETRIRPSVQDDGGDIEYIGFDPESGIVKLRMQGACSGCPSSSVTLKSGIENMLMHYVPEVKAVEQEFDAEDEGAEVTARTE
;
A
#
# COMPACT_ATOMS: atom_id res chain seq x y z
N MET A 1 51.67 -8.66 -59.88
CA MET A 1 52.29 -8.17 -58.62
C MET A 1 51.65 -8.93 -57.46
N MET A 2 52.36 -9.93 -56.90
CA MET A 2 53.02 -9.88 -55.56
C MET A 2 51.98 -9.71 -54.42
N LYS A 3 51.86 -10.52 -53.35
CA LYS A 3 52.62 -11.59 -52.67
C LYS A 3 51.61 -12.25 -51.68
N ARG A 4 51.59 -13.59 -51.47
CA ARG A 4 52.06 -14.36 -50.27
C ARG A 4 51.52 -13.81 -48.92
N SER A 5 51.06 -14.57 -47.91
CA SER A 5 51.26 -15.97 -47.50
C SER A 5 50.61 -16.18 -46.11
N LEU A 6 50.16 -17.42 -45.81
CA LEU A 6 50.07 -18.15 -44.52
C LEU A 6 49.77 -17.36 -43.22
N GLY A 7 48.82 -17.72 -42.35
CA GLY A 7 48.42 -19.05 -41.89
C GLY A 7 48.84 -19.25 -40.42
N LYS A 8 47.91 -19.60 -39.53
CA LYS A 8 48.04 -20.59 -38.43
C LYS A 8 46.84 -20.57 -37.46
N LEU A 9 46.12 -21.68 -37.46
CA LEU A 9 45.48 -22.28 -36.29
C LEU A 9 46.52 -22.57 -35.20
N PHE A 10 46.17 -22.46 -33.92
CA PHE A 10 46.24 -23.60 -33.00
C PHE A 10 45.43 -23.38 -31.70
N GLU A 11 44.71 -24.42 -31.31
CA GLU A 11 43.97 -24.62 -30.07
C GLU A 11 44.87 -24.74 -28.82
N ARG A 12 44.26 -24.52 -27.65
CA ARG A 12 44.30 -25.30 -26.39
C ARG A 12 43.55 -24.43 -25.34
N GLY A 13 42.44 -24.84 -24.74
CA GLY A 13 42.25 -26.07 -23.97
C GLY A 13 42.60 -25.78 -22.50
N GLY A 14 41.59 -25.53 -21.64
CA GLY A 14 41.85 -25.28 -20.22
C GLY A 14 40.62 -24.95 -19.36
N SER A 15 40.05 -26.00 -18.76
CA SER A 15 39.30 -26.05 -17.50
C SER A 15 38.14 -25.08 -17.23
N VAL A 16 36.95 -25.65 -17.38
CA VAL A 16 35.70 -25.25 -16.72
C VAL A 16 35.86 -25.43 -15.20
N CYS A 17 35.91 -24.33 -14.45
CA CYS A 17 35.76 -24.33 -13.00
C CYS A 17 34.28 -24.11 -12.66
N LYS A 18 33.60 -25.19 -12.26
CA LYS A 18 32.28 -25.13 -11.62
C LYS A 18 32.46 -24.52 -10.23
N ILE A 19 31.98 -23.29 -10.03
CA ILE A 19 31.81 -22.72 -8.69
C ILE A 19 30.32 -22.48 -8.44
N LEU A 20 29.81 -23.44 -7.68
CA LEU A 20 28.67 -23.47 -6.76
C LEU A 20 27.89 -22.17 -6.53
N LYS A 21 26.56 -22.30 -6.66
CA LYS A 21 25.54 -21.43 -6.06
C LYS A 21 25.78 -21.25 -4.55
N PRO A 22 25.61 -20.04 -3.98
CA PRO A 22 25.26 -19.91 -2.58
C PRO A 22 23.74 -19.91 -2.42
N HIS A 23 23.34 -20.86 -1.58
CA HIS A 23 22.00 -21.13 -1.11
C HIS A 23 21.53 -20.06 -0.11
N VAL A 24 20.22 -19.88 -0.06
CA VAL A 24 19.44 -19.11 0.91
C VAL A 24 19.93 -19.35 2.34
N ASN A 25 20.19 -18.27 3.10
CA ASN A 25 20.45 -18.32 4.53
C ASN A 25 19.15 -17.96 5.29
N THR A 26 18.46 -19.00 5.77
CA THR A 26 17.42 -18.89 6.80
C THR A 26 18.08 -18.87 8.17
N TYR A 27 17.92 -17.76 8.91
CA TYR A 27 18.27 -17.71 10.32
C TYR A 27 17.15 -18.35 11.16
N THR A 28 17.40 -19.56 11.67
CA THR A 28 16.64 -20.14 12.78
C THR A 28 17.57 -20.28 13.98
N TYR A 29 17.30 -19.51 15.03
CA TYR A 29 17.94 -19.64 16.32
C TYR A 29 17.36 -20.86 17.06
N ASN A 30 18.22 -21.85 17.32
CA ASN A 30 17.98 -22.92 18.30
C ASN A 30 18.64 -22.50 19.62
N THR A 31 17.84 -22.36 20.68
CA THR A 31 18.35 -22.31 22.06
C THR A 31 18.05 -23.63 22.76
N CYS A 32 19.13 -24.37 23.00
CA CYS A 32 19.19 -25.58 23.80
C CYS A 32 19.75 -25.20 25.18
N ILE A 33 19.00 -25.37 26.28
CA ILE A 33 19.58 -25.36 27.63
C ILE A 33 19.04 -26.53 28.45
N HIS A 34 19.89 -27.55 28.48
CA HIS A 34 20.23 -28.49 29.54
C HIS A 34 19.30 -28.68 30.75
N SER A 35 18.77 -29.91 30.80
CA SER A 35 18.36 -30.64 32.00
C SER A 35 19.56 -30.96 32.90
N ARG A 36 19.43 -30.73 34.20
CA ARG A 36 20.21 -31.40 35.24
C ARG A 36 19.28 -31.92 36.33
N LEU A 37 19.14 -33.24 36.36
CA LEU A 37 18.67 -34.02 37.50
C LEU A 37 19.75 -34.02 38.59
N LEU A 38 19.33 -33.80 39.84
CA LEU A 38 19.98 -34.41 41.00
C LEU A 38 18.93 -34.97 41.95
N TYR A 39 19.24 -36.19 42.38
CA TYR A 39 18.48 -37.14 43.16
C TYR A 39 18.91 -37.02 44.61
N VAL A 40 17.96 -36.94 45.57
CA VAL A 40 18.20 -37.27 46.98
C VAL A 40 16.97 -37.96 47.53
N SER A 41 17.17 -39.18 48.01
CA SER A 41 16.21 -39.97 48.79
C SER A 41 16.42 -39.72 50.29
N SER A 42 15.34 -39.75 51.09
CA SER A 42 15.39 -40.30 52.45
C SER A 42 13.99 -40.45 53.08
N THR A 43 13.65 -41.70 53.38
CA THR A 43 12.99 -42.22 54.61
C THR A 43 11.60 -41.76 55.07
N THR A 44 10.71 -42.76 55.14
CA THR A 44 9.44 -42.89 55.88
C THR A 44 9.62 -42.84 57.42
N PRO A 45 8.56 -42.60 58.25
CA PRO A 45 7.64 -43.69 58.62
C PRO A 45 6.14 -43.31 58.81
N ASN A 46 5.33 -44.37 58.66
CA ASN A 46 3.95 -44.65 59.09
C ASN A 46 3.13 -43.62 59.89
N GLY A 47 1.87 -43.49 59.47
CA GLY A 47 0.74 -43.09 60.30
C GLY A 47 -0.59 -43.44 59.63
N PHE A 48 -1.26 -44.47 60.15
CA PHE A 48 -2.62 -44.87 59.79
C PHE A 48 -3.62 -43.74 60.05
N ALA A 49 -4.52 -43.46 59.11
CA ALA A 49 -5.91 -43.08 59.42
C ALA A 49 -6.81 -43.24 58.18
N THR A 50 -7.82 -44.07 58.38
CA THR A 50 -8.94 -44.33 57.50
C THR A 50 -9.90 -43.14 57.38
N HIS A 51 -10.63 -43.17 56.27
CA HIS A 51 -12.03 -42.74 56.12
C HIS A 51 -12.31 -41.31 55.60
N LEU A 52 -13.07 -41.31 54.51
CA LEU A 52 -14.35 -40.62 54.32
C LEU A 52 -14.43 -39.82 53.01
N SER A 53 -15.27 -40.39 52.14
CA SER A 53 -15.98 -39.77 51.02
C SER A 53 -16.29 -38.29 51.21
N SER A 54 -15.95 -37.47 50.20
CA SER A 54 -16.77 -36.32 49.82
C SER A 54 -16.44 -35.94 48.38
N SER A 55 -17.24 -36.45 47.44
CA SER A 55 -17.30 -35.98 46.07
C SER A 55 -17.80 -34.53 46.07
N LYS A 56 -16.89 -33.56 46.01
CA LYS A 56 -17.25 -32.16 45.70
C LYS A 56 -17.39 -32.05 44.19
N SER A 57 -18.63 -32.12 43.71
CA SER A 57 -19.01 -31.69 42.38
C SER A 57 -18.71 -30.20 42.24
N LEU A 58 -17.65 -29.87 41.49
CA LEU A 58 -17.44 -28.52 40.98
C LEU A 58 -18.56 -28.22 39.97
N GLN A 59 -19.65 -27.63 40.43
CA GLN A 59 -20.54 -26.88 39.55
C GLN A 59 -19.79 -25.63 39.10
N GLN A 60 -19.04 -25.75 38.01
CA GLN A 60 -18.64 -24.61 37.22
C GLN A 60 -19.90 -24.07 36.56
N SER A 61 -20.32 -22.90 37.01
CA SER A 61 -21.36 -22.13 36.34
C SER A 61 -20.85 -21.70 34.96
N PRO A 62 -21.59 -21.94 33.87
CA PRO A 62 -21.25 -21.44 32.56
C PRO A 62 -21.73 -19.99 32.47
N TRP A 63 -21.14 -19.09 33.26
CA TRP A 63 -21.16 -17.69 32.90
C TRP A 63 -20.12 -17.53 31.81
N THR A 64 -20.56 -17.85 30.59
CA THR A 64 -19.96 -17.39 29.35
C THR A 64 -19.61 -15.93 29.58
N ARG A 65 -18.30 -15.64 29.66
CA ARG A 65 -17.84 -14.27 29.48
C ARG A 65 -18.34 -13.90 28.08
N PHE A 66 -19.45 -13.18 28.00
CA PHE A 66 -19.67 -12.27 26.90
C PHE A 66 -18.54 -11.24 27.02
N GLY A 67 -17.38 -11.62 26.48
CA GLY A 67 -16.36 -10.67 26.09
C GLY A 67 -17.00 -9.86 25.00
N GLY A 68 -17.76 -8.83 25.40
CA GLY A 68 -18.18 -7.78 24.48
C GLY A 68 -16.92 -7.31 23.80
N GLN A 69 -16.80 -7.64 22.52
CA GLN A 69 -15.68 -7.28 21.68
C GLN A 69 -15.56 -5.77 21.82
N ARG A 70 -14.50 -5.28 22.47
CA ARG A 70 -14.26 -3.84 22.60
C ARG A 70 -14.04 -3.32 21.18
N ARG A 71 -15.09 -2.81 20.55
CA ARG A 71 -15.03 -2.08 19.30
C ARG A 71 -14.42 -0.71 19.59
N ASN A 72 -13.10 -0.69 19.72
CA ASN A 72 -12.35 0.53 19.92
C ASN A 72 -11.60 0.87 18.63
N MET A 73 -12.31 0.89 17.51
CA MET A 73 -11.84 1.55 16.29
C MET A 73 -12.35 2.99 16.36
N PHE A 74 -11.42 3.94 16.32
CA PHE A 74 -11.71 5.37 16.30
C PHE A 74 -11.17 5.94 15.00
N ILE A 75 -12.07 6.38 14.14
CA ILE A 75 -11.70 6.95 12.84
C ILE A 75 -11.52 8.45 13.02
N GLN A 76 -10.34 8.96 12.66
CA GLN A 76 -10.07 10.41 12.62
C GLN A 76 -10.29 10.94 11.22
N THR A 77 -10.61 12.23 11.09
CA THR A 77 -10.74 12.89 9.79
C THR A 77 -9.79 14.07 9.67
N GLN A 78 -9.20 14.27 8.49
CA GLN A 78 -8.42 15.47 8.17
C GLN A 78 -8.89 16.10 6.86
N SER A 79 -8.92 17.43 6.82
CA SER A 79 -9.25 18.21 5.62
C SER A 79 -8.08 18.21 4.64
N THR A 80 -8.39 18.15 3.35
CA THR A 80 -7.41 18.33 2.27
C THR A 80 -7.50 19.74 1.69
N PRO A 81 -6.53 20.19 0.87
CA PRO A 81 -6.67 21.41 0.08
C PRO A 81 -7.86 21.39 -0.91
N ASN A 82 -8.37 20.20 -1.26
CA ASN A 82 -9.56 20.02 -2.08
C ASN A 82 -10.83 19.99 -1.19
N PRO A 83 -11.76 20.96 -1.30
CA PRO A 83 -12.96 20.99 -0.45
C PRO A 83 -13.92 19.81 -0.69
N LEU A 84 -13.81 19.15 -1.84
CA LEU A 84 -14.60 17.97 -2.20
C LEU A 84 -13.99 16.67 -1.67
N SER A 85 -12.77 16.70 -1.13
CA SER A 85 -12.07 15.51 -0.65
C SER A 85 -11.76 15.58 0.85
N LEU A 86 -12.00 14.47 1.55
CA LEU A 86 -11.73 14.34 2.99
C LEU A 86 -10.99 13.04 3.27
N MET A 87 -9.99 13.10 4.14
CA MET A 87 -9.22 11.94 4.58
C MET A 87 -9.82 11.32 5.84
N PHE A 88 -9.83 9.99 5.88
CA PHE A 88 -10.31 9.17 6.98
C PHE A 88 -9.20 8.22 7.43
N TYR A 89 -8.81 8.32 8.71
CA TYR A 89 -7.74 7.52 9.31
C TYR A 89 -8.36 6.46 10.24
N PRO A 90 -8.45 5.19 9.83
CA PRO A 90 -9.03 4.12 10.65
C PRO A 90 -8.15 3.71 11.85
N GLY A 91 -6.94 4.25 11.99
CA GLY A 91 -5.98 3.87 13.02
C GLY A 91 -5.30 2.52 12.77
N LYS A 92 -5.40 2.01 11.54
CA LYS A 92 -4.71 0.82 11.04
C LYS A 92 -4.18 1.11 9.64
N PRO A 93 -3.09 0.47 9.20
CA PRO A 93 -2.66 0.54 7.80
C PRO A 93 -3.81 0.13 6.88
N VAL A 94 -4.01 0.90 5.81
CA VAL A 94 -4.94 0.60 4.72
C VAL A 94 -4.15 -0.16 3.65
N MET A 95 -3.17 0.49 3.02
CA MET A 95 -2.24 -0.14 2.08
C MET A 95 -0.90 -0.44 2.75
N GLU A 96 -0.38 -1.66 2.57
CA GLU A 96 0.98 -2.00 3.02
C GLU A 96 2.06 -1.39 2.13
N VAL A 97 1.80 -1.33 0.82
CA VAL A 97 2.73 -0.82 -0.19
C VAL A 97 1.94 -0.09 -1.27
N GLY A 98 2.43 1.09 -1.65
CA GLY A 98 1.84 1.92 -2.69
C GLY A 98 0.46 2.45 -2.31
N SER A 99 -0.32 2.77 -3.33
CA SER A 99 -1.65 3.34 -3.22
C SER A 99 -2.59 2.71 -4.25
N SER A 100 -3.87 3.00 -4.13
CA SER A 100 -4.87 2.55 -5.11
C SER A 100 -5.96 3.59 -5.27
N ASP A 101 -6.22 3.95 -6.52
CA ASP A 101 -7.21 4.96 -6.87
C ASP A 101 -8.39 4.33 -7.59
N PHE A 102 -9.59 4.66 -7.14
CA PHE A 102 -10.83 4.17 -7.69
C PHE A 102 -11.61 5.36 -8.23
N LEU A 103 -11.57 5.54 -9.55
CA LEU A 103 -12.24 6.62 -10.30
C LEU A 103 -13.74 6.43 -10.45
N ASN A 104 -14.20 5.17 -10.43
CA ASN A 104 -15.59 4.83 -10.65
C ASN A 104 -15.96 3.54 -9.90
N ALA A 105 -17.27 3.26 -9.82
CA ALA A 105 -17.78 2.06 -9.15
C ALA A 105 -17.25 0.75 -9.78
N ARG A 106 -16.86 0.77 -11.07
CA ARG A 106 -16.32 -0.41 -11.77
C ARG A 106 -14.93 -0.76 -11.27
N SER A 107 -14.02 0.21 -11.13
CA SER A 107 -12.68 -0.03 -10.59
C SER A 107 -12.73 -0.46 -9.11
N ALA A 108 -13.73 0.01 -8.36
CA ALA A 108 -13.93 -0.37 -6.96
C ALA A 108 -14.40 -1.82 -6.73
N MET A 109 -14.89 -2.54 -7.76
CA MET A 109 -15.51 -3.86 -7.58
C MET A 109 -14.60 -4.91 -6.93
N ASN A 110 -13.29 -4.81 -7.15
CA ASN A 110 -12.30 -5.76 -6.64
C ASN A 110 -11.82 -5.43 -5.22
N ALA A 111 -12.26 -4.30 -4.64
CA ALA A 111 -11.90 -3.86 -3.31
C ALA A 111 -13.16 -3.71 -2.44
N PRO A 112 -13.47 -4.64 -1.51
CA PRO A 112 -14.72 -4.64 -0.76
C PRO A 112 -14.99 -3.32 -0.01
N LEU A 113 -13.95 -2.71 0.57
CA LEU A 113 -14.06 -1.41 1.21
C LEU A 113 -14.41 -0.30 0.22
N ALA A 114 -13.73 -0.24 -0.93
CA ALA A 114 -13.97 0.79 -1.94
C ALA A 114 -15.38 0.64 -2.53
N LYS A 115 -15.81 -0.59 -2.80
CA LYS A 115 -17.16 -0.92 -3.26
C LYS A 115 -18.23 -0.47 -2.26
N ALA A 116 -18.00 -0.70 -0.96
CA ALA A 116 -18.93 -0.26 0.08
C ALA A 116 -19.03 1.27 0.14
N LEU A 117 -17.90 1.96 0.04
CA LEU A 117 -17.85 3.43 0.04
C LEU A 117 -18.50 4.03 -1.22
N TYR A 118 -18.28 3.44 -2.40
CA TYR A 118 -18.94 3.85 -3.64
C TYR A 118 -20.45 3.59 -3.66
N GLY A 119 -20.94 2.68 -2.80
CA GLY A 119 -22.37 2.45 -2.64
C GLY A 119 -23.09 3.57 -1.89
N ILE A 120 -22.36 4.49 -1.26
CA ILE A 120 -22.91 5.65 -0.57
C ILE A 120 -23.21 6.74 -1.61
N ASP A 121 -24.45 7.24 -1.60
CA ASP A 121 -24.88 8.27 -2.53
C ASP A 121 -24.09 9.56 -2.34
N GLY A 122 -23.64 10.16 -3.45
CA GLY A 122 -22.78 11.34 -3.44
C GLY A 122 -21.27 11.08 -3.34
N VAL A 123 -20.80 9.82 -3.25
CA VAL A 123 -19.38 9.48 -3.37
C VAL A 123 -18.98 9.33 -4.84
N THR A 124 -17.97 10.08 -5.28
CA THR A 124 -17.52 10.11 -6.69
C THR A 124 -16.14 9.49 -6.90
N ARG A 125 -15.27 9.52 -5.89
CA ARG A 125 -13.92 8.91 -5.91
C ARG A 125 -13.56 8.33 -4.56
N VAL A 126 -12.84 7.21 -4.58
CA VAL A 126 -12.24 6.62 -3.37
C VAL A 126 -10.76 6.38 -3.65
N PHE A 127 -9.90 6.75 -2.72
CA PHE A 127 -8.46 6.56 -2.83
C PHE A 127 -7.92 5.96 -1.54
N PHE A 128 -7.06 4.94 -1.66
CA PHE A 128 -6.39 4.28 -0.55
C PHE A 128 -4.92 4.70 -0.51
N GLY A 129 -4.56 5.39 0.58
CA GLY A 129 -3.18 5.66 0.95
C GLY A 129 -2.63 4.59 1.89
N SER A 130 -1.47 4.88 2.50
CA SER A 130 -0.79 3.97 3.43
C SER A 130 -1.60 3.69 4.70
N ASP A 131 -2.08 4.72 5.38
CA ASP A 131 -2.83 4.63 6.64
C ASP A 131 -4.17 5.38 6.63
N PHE A 132 -4.58 5.88 5.46
CA PHE A 132 -5.80 6.66 5.28
C PHE A 132 -6.59 6.23 4.04
N VAL A 133 -7.88 6.60 4.05
CA VAL A 133 -8.77 6.55 2.90
C VAL A 133 -9.20 7.97 2.59
N THR A 134 -8.99 8.44 1.37
CA THR A 134 -9.57 9.69 0.88
C THR A 134 -10.86 9.39 0.15
N VAL A 135 -11.92 10.11 0.50
CA VAL A 135 -13.19 10.07 -0.23
C VAL A 135 -13.41 11.43 -0.87
N THR A 136 -13.77 11.43 -2.15
CA THR A 136 -14.22 12.62 -2.86
C THR A 136 -15.72 12.53 -3.08
N LYS A 137 -16.42 13.62 -2.78
CA LYS A 137 -17.87 13.73 -2.95
C LYS A 137 -18.24 14.52 -4.20
N SER A 138 -19.50 14.40 -4.64
CA SER A 138 -20.10 15.32 -5.61
C SER A 138 -20.30 16.72 -5.00
N ASP A 139 -20.47 17.73 -5.85
CA ASP A 139 -20.64 19.12 -5.42
C ASP A 139 -21.91 19.33 -4.58
N ASP A 140 -22.99 18.59 -4.89
CA ASP A 140 -24.30 18.68 -4.25
C ASP A 140 -24.42 17.90 -2.93
N ALA A 141 -23.51 16.96 -2.65
CA ALA A 141 -23.51 16.18 -1.41
C ALA A 141 -22.95 16.98 -0.21
N SER A 142 -23.44 16.67 1.00
CA SER A 142 -22.94 17.27 2.26
C SER A 142 -22.19 16.25 3.11
N TRP A 143 -21.04 16.70 3.66
CA TRP A 143 -20.23 15.91 4.58
C TRP A 143 -20.97 15.51 5.87
N ASP A 144 -22.02 16.26 6.26
CA ASP A 144 -22.79 15.96 7.48
C ASP A 144 -23.57 14.64 7.35
N PHE A 145 -24.00 14.28 6.14
CA PHE A 145 -24.68 13.02 5.85
C PHE A 145 -23.70 11.92 5.45
N LEU A 146 -22.65 12.27 4.69
CA LEU A 146 -21.65 11.30 4.23
C LEU A 146 -20.81 10.73 5.38
N LYS A 147 -20.39 11.55 6.35
CA LYS A 147 -19.49 11.11 7.43
C LYS A 147 -20.06 9.92 8.22
N PRO A 148 -21.31 9.95 8.74
CA PRO A 148 -21.90 8.81 9.41
C PRO A 148 -21.88 7.52 8.59
N GLU A 149 -22.21 7.59 7.29
CA GLU A 149 -22.26 6.43 6.40
C GLU A 149 -20.85 5.87 6.11
N ILE A 150 -19.89 6.75 5.83
CA ILE A 150 -18.49 6.39 5.61
C ILE A 150 -17.90 5.74 6.86
N PHE A 151 -18.15 6.31 8.05
CA PHE A 151 -17.69 5.71 9.30
C PHE A 151 -18.28 4.31 9.51
N ALA A 152 -19.58 4.12 9.23
CA ALA A 152 -20.23 2.82 9.33
C ALA A 152 -19.59 1.80 8.37
N ALA A 153 -19.37 2.17 7.10
CA ALA A 153 -18.75 1.31 6.09
C ALA A 153 -17.32 0.89 6.49
N ILE A 154 -16.48 1.84 6.91
CA ILE A 154 -15.09 1.55 7.33
C ILE A 154 -15.10 0.63 8.57
N MET A 155 -15.92 0.94 9.59
CA MET A 155 -16.00 0.12 10.80
C MET A 155 -16.49 -1.30 10.52
N ASP A 156 -17.49 -1.45 9.65
CA ASP A 156 -18.02 -2.76 9.27
C ASP A 156 -16.99 -3.59 8.52
N PHE A 157 -16.30 -3.00 7.53
CA PHE A 157 -15.23 -3.65 6.80
C PHE A 157 -14.13 -4.20 7.73
N TYR A 158 -13.57 -3.35 8.60
CA TYR A 158 -12.52 -3.79 9.53
C TYR A 158 -13.01 -4.76 10.61
N SER A 159 -14.31 -4.74 10.93
CA SER A 159 -14.92 -5.71 11.86
C SER A 159 -15.19 -7.07 11.19
N SER A 160 -15.47 -7.07 9.89
CA SER A 160 -15.74 -8.28 9.10
C SER A 160 -14.48 -9.12 8.87
N GLY A 161 -13.30 -8.52 8.88
CA GLY A 161 -12.03 -9.18 8.58
C GLY A 161 -11.87 -9.58 7.10
N GLN A 162 -12.67 -8.99 6.21
CA GLN A 162 -12.52 -9.18 4.77
C GLN A 162 -11.17 -8.65 4.27
N PRO A 163 -10.60 -9.25 3.21
CA PRO A 163 -9.41 -8.73 2.58
C PRO A 163 -9.70 -7.39 1.89
N LEU A 164 -8.69 -6.52 1.82
CA LEU A 164 -8.81 -5.22 1.13
C LEU A 164 -9.05 -5.38 -0.37
N PHE A 165 -8.47 -6.42 -0.97
CA PHE A 165 -8.68 -6.81 -2.36
C PHE A 165 -9.13 -8.27 -2.45
N LEU A 166 -10.08 -8.55 -3.33
CA LEU A 166 -10.56 -9.91 -3.59
C LEU A 166 -9.53 -10.74 -4.38
N ASP A 167 -8.79 -10.08 -5.28
CA ASP A 167 -7.75 -10.69 -6.09
C ASP A 167 -6.36 -10.28 -5.58
N SER A 168 -5.48 -11.25 -5.34
CA SER A 168 -4.14 -11.01 -4.79
C SER A 168 -3.21 -10.23 -5.73
N ALA A 169 -3.56 -10.11 -7.01
CA ALA A 169 -2.79 -9.38 -8.02
C ALA A 169 -3.10 -7.87 -8.04
N ALA A 170 -4.16 -7.41 -7.37
CA ALA A 170 -4.57 -6.01 -7.35
C ALA A 170 -3.82 -5.17 -6.29
N ALA A 171 -2.92 -5.79 -5.51
CA ALA A 171 -2.17 -5.12 -4.47
C ALA A 171 -0.88 -4.49 -5.03
N ALA A 172 -0.82 -3.15 -4.91
CA ALA A 172 0.33 -2.25 -5.09
C ALA A 172 0.62 -1.77 -6.53
N ALA A 173 0.38 -0.47 -6.76
CA ALA A 173 1.14 0.29 -7.73
C ALA A 173 2.60 0.38 -7.23
N LYS A 174 3.52 -0.24 -7.99
CA LYS A 174 4.98 -0.13 -7.81
C LYS A 174 5.57 0.65 -8.99
N ASP A 175 4.90 1.72 -9.38
CA ASP A 175 5.23 2.55 -10.54
C ASP A 175 6.63 3.19 -10.44
N THR A 176 7.11 3.41 -9.22
CA THR A 176 8.45 3.98 -8.94
C THR A 176 9.49 2.94 -8.54
N ALA A 177 9.20 1.64 -8.65
CA ALA A 177 10.23 0.64 -8.45
C ALA A 177 11.37 0.87 -9.46
N ILE A 178 12.60 0.97 -8.95
CA ILE A 178 13.79 1.13 -9.79
C ILE A 178 14.16 -0.25 -10.34
N HIS A 179 14.21 -0.36 -11.66
CA HIS A 179 14.59 -1.57 -12.38
C HIS A 179 16.01 -1.45 -12.94
N GLU A 180 16.66 -2.59 -13.20
CA GLU A 180 18.02 -2.62 -13.77
C GLU A 180 18.10 -2.01 -15.17
N ASP A 181 16.97 -1.99 -15.90
CA ASP A 181 16.86 -1.42 -17.23
C ASP A 181 16.57 0.10 -17.22
N ASP A 182 16.31 0.70 -16.05
CA ASP A 182 16.06 2.14 -15.95
C ASP A 182 17.35 2.93 -16.21
N THR A 183 17.24 4.03 -16.93
CA THR A 183 18.36 4.98 -17.07
C THR A 183 18.66 5.65 -15.73
N GLU A 184 19.89 6.13 -15.54
CA GLU A 184 20.29 6.88 -14.34
C GLU A 184 19.34 8.05 -14.05
N THR A 185 18.92 8.76 -15.11
CA THR A 185 17.94 9.85 -15.02
C THR A 185 16.58 9.36 -14.51
N VAL A 186 16.05 8.25 -15.04
CA VAL A 186 14.76 7.69 -14.60
C VAL A 186 14.83 7.21 -13.16
N ALA A 187 15.93 6.54 -12.77
CA ALA A 187 16.15 6.12 -11.39
C ALA A 187 16.17 7.32 -10.43
N MET A 188 16.85 8.41 -10.80
CA MET A 188 16.90 9.64 -10.01
C MET A 188 15.52 10.31 -9.91
N ILE A 189 14.74 10.37 -10.99
CA ILE A 189 13.36 10.88 -10.99
C ILE A 189 12.53 10.06 -10.01
N LYS A 190 12.52 8.72 -10.14
CA LYS A 190 11.77 7.82 -9.25
C LYS A 190 12.16 8.01 -7.78
N GLU A 191 13.45 8.11 -7.48
CA GLU A 191 13.94 8.36 -6.11
C GLU A 191 13.42 9.69 -5.54
N LEU A 192 13.45 10.77 -6.31
CA LEU A 192 12.96 12.08 -5.86
C LEU A 192 11.44 12.07 -5.65
N LEU A 193 10.70 11.39 -6.53
CA LEU A 193 9.25 11.25 -6.38
C LEU A 193 8.92 10.54 -5.06
N GLU A 194 9.56 9.40 -4.79
CA GLU A 194 9.35 8.62 -3.57
C GLU A 194 9.76 9.35 -2.29
N THR A 195 10.93 9.97 -2.30
CA THR A 195 11.55 10.44 -1.05
C THR A 195 11.11 11.85 -0.64
N ARG A 196 10.67 12.67 -1.60
CA ARG A 196 10.37 14.09 -1.34
C ARG A 196 8.98 14.52 -1.76
N ILE A 197 8.47 14.02 -2.89
CA ILE A 197 7.22 14.53 -3.46
C ILE A 197 6.03 13.76 -2.90
N ARG A 198 6.02 12.43 -2.99
CA ARG A 198 4.92 11.59 -2.49
C ARG A 198 4.55 11.84 -1.03
N PRO A 199 5.50 12.03 -0.08
CA PRO A 199 5.14 12.34 1.30
C PRO A 199 4.26 13.59 1.42
N SER A 200 4.64 14.67 0.74
CA SER A 200 3.86 15.91 0.76
C SER A 200 2.51 15.79 0.05
N VAL A 201 2.44 15.01 -1.04
CA VAL A 201 1.18 14.78 -1.77
C VAL A 201 0.22 13.90 -0.97
N GLN A 202 0.74 12.91 -0.24
CA GLN A 202 -0.04 12.04 0.63
C GLN A 202 -0.58 12.77 1.86
N ASP A 203 0.18 13.73 2.41
CA ASP A 203 -0.31 14.64 3.45
C ASP A 203 -1.53 15.46 2.97
N ASP A 204 -1.60 15.77 1.67
CA ASP A 204 -2.73 16.43 1.02
C ASP A 204 -3.85 15.45 0.60
N GLY A 205 -3.72 14.15 0.89
CA GLY A 205 -4.75 13.14 0.65
C GLY A 205 -4.79 12.58 -0.77
N GLY A 206 -3.72 12.75 -1.55
CA GLY A 206 -3.58 12.18 -2.88
C GLY A 206 -2.30 11.36 -3.04
N ASP A 207 -1.95 11.10 -4.30
CA ASP A 207 -0.64 10.53 -4.66
C ASP A 207 -0.31 10.91 -6.11
N ILE A 208 0.89 10.52 -6.54
CA ILE A 208 1.32 10.62 -7.92
C ILE A 208 1.76 9.26 -8.43
N GLU A 209 1.44 8.99 -9.68
CA GLU A 209 1.90 7.81 -10.40
C GLU A 209 2.83 8.24 -11.54
N TYR A 210 4.01 7.63 -11.57
CA TYR A 210 4.98 7.82 -12.63
C TYR A 210 4.57 7.04 -13.89
N ILE A 211 4.34 7.77 -14.99
CA ILE A 211 3.92 7.18 -16.27
C ILE A 211 5.12 6.94 -17.18
N GLY A 212 6.07 7.89 -17.20
CA GLY A 212 7.26 7.76 -18.04
C GLY A 212 8.07 9.05 -18.15
N PHE A 213 9.21 8.94 -18.81
CA PHE A 213 10.10 10.06 -19.14
C PHE A 213 10.54 9.93 -20.60
N ASP A 214 10.43 11.01 -21.34
CA ASP A 214 10.96 11.12 -22.71
C ASP A 214 12.33 11.81 -22.69
N PRO A 215 13.43 11.09 -22.97
CA PRO A 215 14.78 11.66 -22.96
C PRO A 215 15.04 12.69 -24.05
N GLU A 216 14.30 12.67 -25.18
CA GLU A 216 14.53 13.61 -26.28
C GLU A 216 13.94 14.99 -25.95
N SER A 217 12.70 15.00 -25.47
CA SER A 217 12.01 16.24 -25.07
C SER A 217 12.40 16.70 -23.66
N GLY A 218 12.79 15.78 -22.77
CA GLY A 218 13.02 16.05 -21.35
C GLY A 218 11.73 16.15 -20.54
N ILE A 219 10.63 15.56 -21.01
CA ILE A 219 9.30 15.64 -20.39
C ILE A 219 9.07 14.44 -19.47
N VAL A 220 8.70 14.69 -18.22
CA VAL A 220 8.23 13.68 -17.26
C VAL A 220 6.70 13.65 -17.28
N LYS A 221 6.12 12.48 -17.49
CA LYS A 221 4.68 12.26 -17.45
C LYS A 221 4.27 11.66 -16.11
N LEU A 222 3.34 12.32 -15.43
CA LEU A 222 2.79 11.89 -14.14
C LEU A 222 1.27 11.84 -14.22
N ARG A 223 0.66 10.89 -13.52
CA ARG A 223 -0.79 10.88 -13.24
C ARG A 223 -1.01 11.30 -11.80
N MET A 224 -1.94 12.22 -11.58
CA MET A 224 -2.34 12.66 -10.23
C MET A 224 -3.46 11.74 -9.73
N GLN A 225 -3.42 11.37 -8.45
CA GLN A 225 -4.38 10.46 -7.82
C GLN A 225 -5.03 11.09 -6.57
N GLY A 226 -6.17 10.54 -6.15
CA GLY A 226 -6.87 10.92 -4.92
C GLY A 226 -7.37 12.36 -4.86
N ALA A 227 -7.03 13.12 -3.81
CA ALA A 227 -7.48 14.51 -3.65
C ALA A 227 -6.88 15.47 -4.70
N CYS A 228 -5.72 15.12 -5.27
CA CYS A 228 -4.97 15.97 -6.19
C CYS A 228 -5.51 15.92 -7.63
N SER A 229 -6.24 14.86 -7.97
CA SER A 229 -6.95 14.71 -9.24
C SER A 229 -8.30 15.41 -9.23
N GLY A 230 -8.59 16.18 -10.27
CA GLY A 230 -9.89 16.86 -10.45
C GLY A 230 -10.02 18.23 -9.78
N CYS A 231 -8.99 18.71 -9.07
CA CYS A 231 -8.97 20.07 -8.53
C CYS A 231 -8.14 20.99 -9.45
N PRO A 232 -8.76 21.91 -10.23
CA PRO A 232 -8.04 22.72 -11.22
C PRO A 232 -7.06 23.72 -10.58
N SER A 233 -7.31 24.16 -9.34
CA SER A 233 -6.37 25.02 -8.62
C SER A 233 -5.19 24.22 -8.06
N SER A 234 -5.46 23.07 -7.42
CA SER A 234 -4.42 22.24 -6.81
C SER A 234 -3.55 21.54 -7.84
N SER A 235 -4.10 21.11 -8.98
CA SER A 235 -3.34 20.41 -10.02
C SER A 235 -2.27 21.31 -10.64
N VAL A 236 -2.58 22.58 -10.91
CA VAL A 236 -1.62 23.55 -11.47
C VAL A 236 -0.50 23.87 -10.48
N THR A 237 -0.85 24.14 -9.22
CA THR A 237 0.16 24.46 -8.19
C THR A 237 1.05 23.27 -7.88
N LEU A 238 0.46 22.08 -7.72
CA LEU A 238 1.21 20.86 -7.45
C LEU A 238 2.13 20.51 -8.60
N LYS A 239 1.60 20.51 -9.83
CA LYS A 239 2.41 20.28 -11.05
C LYS A 239 3.61 21.23 -11.09
N SER A 240 3.39 22.53 -10.88
CA SER A 240 4.47 23.53 -10.90
C SER A 240 5.49 23.28 -9.80
N GLY A 241 5.06 22.85 -8.61
CA GLY A 241 5.95 22.50 -7.49
C GLY A 241 6.83 21.29 -7.81
N ILE A 242 6.23 20.24 -8.38
CA ILE A 242 6.93 19.03 -8.82
C ILE A 242 7.93 19.38 -9.93
N GLU A 243 7.50 20.12 -10.95
CA GLU A 243 8.34 20.52 -12.08
C GLU A 243 9.58 21.28 -11.63
N ASN A 244 9.40 22.31 -10.79
CA ASN A 244 10.51 23.09 -10.25
C ASN A 244 11.49 22.24 -9.44
N MET A 245 10.97 21.26 -8.67
CA MET A 245 11.81 20.37 -7.88
C MET A 245 12.62 19.43 -8.78
N LEU A 246 11.97 18.79 -9.75
CA LEU A 246 12.63 17.87 -10.67
C LEU A 246 13.68 18.59 -11.51
N MET A 247 13.37 19.75 -12.09
CA MET A 247 14.33 20.56 -12.85
C MET A 247 15.55 21.00 -12.02
N HIS A 248 15.39 21.19 -10.71
CA HIS A 248 16.48 21.59 -9.84
C HIS A 248 17.49 20.45 -9.58
N TYR A 249 16.99 19.22 -9.39
CA TYR A 249 17.82 18.07 -9.05
C TYR A 249 18.23 17.22 -10.27
N VAL A 250 17.46 17.27 -11.36
CA VAL A 250 17.64 16.49 -12.58
C VAL A 250 17.70 17.45 -13.78
N PRO A 251 18.88 17.93 -14.20
CA PRO A 251 19.03 18.93 -15.27
C PRO A 251 18.47 18.50 -16.64
N GLU A 252 18.29 17.20 -16.86
CA GLU A 252 17.71 16.61 -18.06
C GLU A 252 16.19 16.84 -18.15
N VAL A 253 15.52 17.05 -17.01
CA VAL A 253 14.09 17.34 -16.96
C VAL A 253 13.86 18.79 -17.33
N LYS A 254 12.97 19.04 -18.30
CA LYS A 254 12.61 20.38 -18.78
C LYS A 254 11.18 20.78 -18.45
N ALA A 255 10.28 19.80 -18.30
CA ALA A 255 8.88 20.05 -17.98
C ALA A 255 8.23 18.78 -17.39
N VAL A 256 7.10 18.98 -16.71
CA VAL A 256 6.21 17.91 -16.29
C VAL A 256 4.90 18.01 -17.08
N GLU A 257 4.31 16.87 -17.45
CA GLU A 257 2.98 16.80 -18.05
C GLU A 257 2.09 15.87 -17.23
N GLN A 258 0.81 16.25 -17.11
CA GLN A 258 -0.19 15.43 -16.44
C GLN A 258 -0.86 14.53 -17.48
N GLU A 259 -0.82 13.22 -17.25
CA GLU A 259 -1.60 12.24 -18.00
C GLU A 259 -2.97 12.06 -17.31
N PHE A 260 -4.04 12.01 -18.11
CA PHE A 260 -5.40 11.72 -17.65
C PHE A 260 -5.83 10.36 -18.15
N ASP A 261 -6.69 9.68 -17.40
CA ASP A 261 -7.20 8.38 -17.82
C ASP A 261 -8.21 8.55 -18.96
N ALA A 262 -8.03 7.76 -20.03
CA ALA A 262 -8.91 7.80 -21.20
C ALA A 262 -10.38 7.42 -20.90
N GLU A 263 -10.66 6.88 -19.70
CA GLU A 263 -12.01 6.54 -19.26
C GLU A 263 -12.79 7.74 -18.66
N ASP A 264 -12.15 8.90 -18.41
CA ASP A 264 -12.80 10.12 -17.92
C ASP A 264 -13.56 10.91 -19.01
N GLU A 265 -13.37 10.61 -20.31
CA GLU A 265 -14.06 11.33 -21.40
C GLU A 265 -15.58 11.08 -21.45
N GLY A 266 -16.11 10.13 -20.69
CA GLY A 266 -17.53 9.77 -20.69
C GLY A 266 -18.46 10.68 -19.88
N ALA A 267 -17.93 11.56 -19.03
CA ALA A 267 -18.75 12.33 -18.07
C ALA A 267 -18.88 13.84 -18.37
N GLU A 268 -18.00 14.44 -19.18
CA GLU A 268 -17.99 15.90 -19.40
C GLU A 268 -18.76 16.37 -20.65
N VAL A 269 -19.27 15.45 -21.48
CA VAL A 269 -19.94 15.83 -22.76
C VAL A 269 -21.42 16.24 -22.56
N THR A 270 -22.05 15.99 -21.42
CA THR A 270 -23.48 16.30 -21.21
C THR A 270 -23.77 17.70 -20.65
N ALA A 271 -22.77 18.50 -20.29
CA ALA A 271 -22.99 19.81 -19.63
C ALA A 271 -22.90 21.04 -20.54
N ARG A 272 -22.77 20.88 -21.87
CA ARG A 272 -22.68 22.01 -22.82
C ARG A 272 -23.76 22.01 -23.91
N THR A 273 -24.89 21.37 -23.67
CA THR A 273 -26.01 21.42 -24.62
C THR A 273 -27.34 21.58 -23.89
N GLU A 274 -27.51 22.72 -23.24
CA GLU A 274 -28.82 23.37 -23.03
C GLU A 274 -28.68 24.89 -23.16
#